data_AF-A0A2V6Y368-F1
#
_entry.id   AF-A0A2V6Y368-F1
#
_cell.length_a   1.000
_cell.length_b   1.000
_cell.length_c   1.000
_cell.angle_alpha   90.00
_cell.angle_beta   90.00
_cell.angle_gamma   90.00
#
_symmetry.space_group_name_H-M   'P 1'
#
loop_
_entity.id
_entity.type
_entity.pdbx_description
1 polymer ?
#
loop_
_entity_poly.entity_id
_entity_poly.type
_entity_poly.pdbx_seq_one_letter_code
_entity_poly.pdbx_strand_id
1 'polypeptide(L)'
;MKTAVALKALAIGLTGLALVGQPNASADKAKVEEFYGTGFREASVLSVQQNLSDCGDGEPTTNVVFINNTGTVTYTGIMEGTGQVRTTSISNSCVPGQAHVGIRVLDTFESVTVAGRTGGAVVEIIGSGRVPATGIQINDNTVRILCGTGQLKGIHAEGTLTASIRAEAPGVPRIDYRPMQLWVHFGHRHDVGFDFLCQDLPGHDSDD
;
A
#
# COMPACT_ATOMS: atom_id res chain seq x y z
N MET A 1 -11.49 15.37 36.77
CA MET A 1 -11.24 14.91 35.37
C MET A 1 -11.38 16.09 34.41
N LYS A 2 -10.30 16.81 34.10
CA LYS A 2 -10.30 17.94 33.13
C LYS A 2 -8.99 18.06 32.34
N THR A 3 -8.19 17.00 32.23
CA THR A 3 -6.86 17.04 31.58
C THR A 3 -6.76 16.17 30.31
N ALA A 4 -7.75 15.33 30.00
CA ALA A 4 -7.70 14.45 28.83
C ALA A 4 -8.23 15.08 27.51
N VAL A 5 -8.91 16.24 27.58
CA VAL A 5 -9.52 16.87 26.40
C VAL A 5 -8.58 17.86 25.70
N ALA A 6 -7.54 18.35 26.38
CA ALA A 6 -6.59 19.32 25.81
C ALA A 6 -5.54 18.67 24.88
N LEU A 7 -5.24 17.38 25.02
CA LEU A 7 -4.23 16.71 24.19
C LEU A 7 -4.73 16.26 22.79
N LYS A 8 -6.04 16.23 22.54
CA LYS A 8 -6.58 15.91 21.21
C LYS A 8 -6.67 17.12 20.27
N ALA A 9 -6.65 18.34 20.81
CA ALA A 9 -6.73 19.56 20.00
C ALA A 9 -5.35 20.09 19.57
N LEU A 10 -4.27 19.72 20.26
CA LEU A 10 -2.92 20.23 19.94
C LEU A 10 -2.19 19.45 18.83
N ALA A 11 -2.65 18.24 18.47
CA ALA A 11 -2.06 17.44 17.39
C ALA A 11 -2.67 17.74 16.01
N ILE A 12 -3.76 18.51 15.94
CA ILE A 12 -4.44 18.89 14.69
C ILE A 12 -3.83 20.18 14.10
N GLY A 13 -2.89 20.83 14.80
CA GLY A 13 -2.37 22.16 14.46
C GLY A 13 -1.05 22.23 13.68
N LEU A 14 -0.42 21.12 13.27
CA LEU A 14 0.91 21.18 12.62
C LEU A 14 1.12 20.25 11.41
N THR A 15 0.10 19.54 10.94
CA THR A 15 0.10 18.98 9.58
C THR A 15 -0.60 19.96 8.65
N GLY A 16 -0.10 21.20 8.59
CA GLY A 16 -0.31 22.02 7.41
C GLY A 16 0.33 21.29 6.24
N LEU A 17 -0.39 21.19 5.12
CA LEU A 17 0.11 20.68 3.85
C LEU A 17 1.46 21.30 3.51
N ALA A 18 2.54 20.63 3.90
CA ALA A 18 3.86 20.90 3.39
C ALA A 18 4.15 19.80 2.39
N LEU A 19 3.60 19.95 1.18
CA LEU A 19 4.29 19.47 -0.01
C LEU A 19 5.63 20.21 -0.02
N VAL A 20 6.63 19.66 0.65
CA VAL A 20 8.00 20.18 0.56
C VAL A 20 8.52 19.74 -0.80
N GLY A 21 8.17 20.49 -1.83
CA GLY A 21 8.83 20.36 -3.12
C GLY A 21 10.28 20.77 -2.95
N GLN A 22 11.21 19.83 -2.96
CA GLN A 22 12.63 20.15 -3.03
C GLN A 22 12.92 20.63 -4.45
N PRO A 23 13.23 21.91 -4.68
CA PRO A 23 13.26 22.45 -6.04
C PRO A 23 14.52 22.03 -6.84
N ASN A 24 15.49 21.33 -6.24
CA ASN A 24 16.83 21.20 -6.82
C ASN A 24 17.57 19.88 -6.46
N ALA A 25 16.93 18.71 -6.57
CA ALA A 25 17.67 17.45 -6.71
C ALA A 25 18.00 17.22 -8.20
N SER A 26 19.03 17.92 -8.68
CA SER A 26 19.47 17.87 -10.08
C SER A 26 20.26 16.59 -10.36
N ALA A 27 19.68 15.66 -11.14
CA ALA A 27 20.44 14.71 -11.96
C ALA A 27 19.82 14.41 -13.33
N ASP A 28 18.66 14.99 -13.68
CA ASP A 28 18.13 14.95 -15.05
C ASP A 28 17.74 16.36 -15.48
N LYS A 29 18.08 16.75 -16.72
CA LYS A 29 17.71 18.05 -17.31
C LYS A 29 16.22 18.18 -17.67
N ALA A 30 15.38 17.26 -17.21
CA ALA A 30 13.94 17.43 -17.17
C ALA A 30 13.58 18.09 -15.83
N LYS A 31 12.54 18.92 -15.79
CA LYS A 31 12.04 19.48 -14.53
C LYS A 31 11.51 18.32 -13.68
N VAL A 32 12.37 17.73 -12.84
CA VAL A 32 11.96 16.68 -11.91
C VAL A 32 11.22 17.36 -10.77
N GLU A 33 9.95 17.03 -10.62
CA GLU A 33 9.14 17.50 -9.49
C GLU A 33 9.11 16.41 -8.44
N GLU A 34 9.57 16.74 -7.22
CA GLU A 34 9.59 15.83 -6.08
C GLU A 34 8.57 16.26 -5.04
N PHE A 35 7.80 15.31 -4.52
CA PHE A 35 6.82 15.54 -3.46
C PHE A 35 6.98 14.49 -2.38
N TYR A 36 6.99 14.92 -1.13
CA TYR A 36 6.88 14.03 0.01
C TYR A 36 5.53 14.21 0.68
N GLY A 37 4.88 13.11 1.06
CA GLY A 37 3.64 13.19 1.80
C GLY A 37 3.26 11.91 2.51
N THR A 38 2.22 12.05 3.32
CA THR A 38 1.66 10.97 4.13
C THR A 38 0.20 10.73 3.77
N GLY A 39 -0.31 9.55 4.08
CA GLY A 39 -1.70 9.23 3.80
C GLY A 39 -2.19 8.02 4.56
N PHE A 40 -3.43 7.62 4.27
CA PHE A 40 -4.02 6.39 4.78
C PHE A 40 -4.52 5.51 3.65
N ARG A 41 -4.33 4.20 3.79
CA ARG A 41 -4.82 3.15 2.88
C ARG A 41 -5.78 2.24 3.64
N GLU A 42 -7.03 2.17 3.26
CA GLU A 42 -8.01 1.26 3.86
C GLU A 42 -8.51 0.25 2.82
N ALA A 43 -8.48 -1.04 3.15
CA ALA A 43 -8.92 -2.10 2.26
C ALA A 43 -10.14 -2.86 2.82
N SER A 44 -11.06 -3.20 1.93
CA SER A 44 -12.20 -4.08 2.19
C SER A 44 -12.12 -5.25 1.23
N VAL A 45 -11.87 -6.46 1.76
CA VAL A 45 -11.53 -7.63 0.94
C VAL A 45 -12.28 -8.87 1.37
N LEU A 46 -12.56 -9.72 0.38
CA LEU A 46 -12.96 -11.11 0.56
C LEU A 46 -11.71 -11.98 0.47
N SER A 47 -11.58 -12.94 1.39
CA SER A 47 -10.41 -13.80 1.52
C SER A 47 -10.74 -15.23 1.11
N VAL A 48 -9.92 -15.81 0.23
CA VAL A 48 -9.93 -17.24 -0.11
C VAL A 48 -8.64 -17.85 0.40
N GLN A 49 -8.76 -18.88 1.24
CA GLN A 49 -7.63 -19.57 1.85
C GLN A 49 -7.50 -20.99 1.30
N GLN A 50 -6.26 -21.38 1.01
CA GLN A 50 -5.89 -22.73 0.61
C GLN A 50 -4.79 -23.25 1.53
N ASN A 51 -5.02 -24.40 2.16
CA ASN A 51 -3.98 -25.10 2.90
C ASN A 51 -2.96 -25.69 1.92
N LEU A 52 -1.69 -25.33 2.09
CA LEU A 52 -0.58 -25.85 1.30
C LEU A 52 0.10 -27.04 1.99
N SER A 53 0.25 -26.97 3.31
CA SER A 53 0.89 -28.00 4.13
C SER A 53 0.40 -27.93 5.57
N ASP A 54 0.32 -29.08 6.23
CA ASP A 54 0.33 -29.16 7.69
C ASP A 54 1.78 -29.00 8.20
N CYS A 55 1.92 -28.84 9.52
CA CYS A 55 3.22 -28.64 10.17
C CYS A 55 3.81 -29.93 10.78
N GLY A 56 3.16 -31.08 10.57
CA GLY A 56 3.61 -32.39 11.06
C GLY A 56 3.66 -32.56 12.59
N ASP A 57 3.10 -31.63 13.35
CA ASP A 57 3.05 -31.62 14.82
C ASP A 57 1.75 -32.23 15.38
N GLY A 58 0.82 -32.61 14.51
CA GLY A 58 -0.49 -33.15 14.87
C GLY A 58 -1.53 -32.08 15.19
N GLU A 59 -1.17 -30.79 15.20
CA GLU A 59 -2.10 -29.72 15.52
C GLU A 59 -2.78 -29.18 14.26
N PRO A 60 -4.13 -29.20 14.19
CA PRO A 60 -4.86 -28.79 12.98
C PRO A 60 -4.83 -27.27 12.75
N THR A 61 -4.35 -26.49 13.72
CA THR A 61 -4.29 -25.02 13.68
C THR A 61 -2.92 -24.48 13.29
N THR A 62 -1.90 -25.35 13.15
CA THR A 62 -0.57 -25.01 12.66
C THR A 62 -0.46 -25.50 11.22
N ASN A 63 -0.40 -24.55 10.29
CA ASN A 63 -0.34 -24.84 8.87
C ASN A 63 0.40 -23.76 8.07
N VAL A 64 0.73 -24.11 6.84
CA VAL A 64 1.13 -23.15 5.80
C VAL A 64 -0.05 -22.96 4.86
N VAL A 65 -0.48 -21.72 4.72
CA VAL A 65 -1.63 -21.35 3.88
C VAL A 65 -1.25 -20.33 2.83
N PHE A 66 -1.85 -20.48 1.66
CA PHE A 66 -1.90 -19.46 0.64
C PHE A 66 -3.23 -18.71 0.75
N ILE A 67 -3.16 -17.39 0.76
CA ILE A 67 -4.33 -16.53 0.94
C ILE A 67 -4.40 -15.54 -0.22
N ASN A 68 -5.50 -15.59 -0.95
CA ASN A 68 -5.85 -14.65 -2.00
C ASN A 68 -6.98 -13.76 -1.55
N ASN A 69 -6.75 -12.45 -1.62
CA ASN A 69 -7.77 -11.46 -1.30
C ASN A 69 -8.10 -10.62 -2.52
N THR A 70 -9.39 -10.35 -2.71
CA THR A 70 -9.88 -9.40 -3.71
C THR A 70 -10.90 -8.47 -3.08
N GLY A 71 -10.99 -7.23 -3.57
CA GLY A 71 -11.98 -6.29 -3.09
C GLY A 71 -11.65 -4.86 -3.46
N THR A 72 -12.03 -3.92 -2.61
CA THR A 72 -11.82 -2.48 -2.82
C THR A 72 -10.78 -1.91 -1.87
N VAL A 73 -10.14 -0.82 -2.31
CA VAL A 73 -9.18 -0.08 -1.50
C VAL A 73 -9.40 1.41 -1.67
N THR A 74 -9.30 2.16 -0.58
CA THR A 74 -9.42 3.62 -0.55
C THR A 74 -8.14 4.22 0.01
N TYR A 75 -7.61 5.21 -0.68
CA TYR A 75 -6.46 6.01 -0.27
C TYR A 75 -6.93 7.44 0.07
N THR A 76 -6.27 8.07 1.05
CA THR A 76 -6.46 9.49 1.45
C THR A 76 -5.11 10.13 1.78
N GLY A 77 -4.97 11.46 1.61
CA GLY A 77 -3.73 12.20 1.87
C GLY A 77 -2.89 12.45 0.61
N ILE A 78 -1.62 12.06 0.60
CA ILE A 78 -0.74 12.25 -0.58
C ILE A 78 -1.25 11.53 -1.85
N MET A 79 -2.01 10.46 -1.64
CA MET A 79 -2.74 9.72 -2.66
C MET A 79 -4.21 9.65 -2.23
N GLU A 80 -5.12 9.96 -3.14
CA GLU A 80 -6.56 10.01 -2.87
C GLU A 80 -7.34 9.33 -3.99
N GLY A 81 -8.15 8.32 -3.65
CA GLY A 81 -8.95 7.61 -4.62
C GLY A 81 -9.40 6.23 -4.13
N THR A 82 -10.37 5.66 -4.83
CA THR A 82 -10.86 4.31 -4.56
C THR A 82 -10.59 3.42 -5.78
N GLY A 83 -10.04 2.23 -5.54
CA GLY A 83 -9.67 1.28 -6.57
C GLY A 83 -10.00 -0.16 -6.18
N GLN A 84 -9.50 -1.08 -7.00
CA GLN A 84 -9.56 -2.51 -6.74
C GLN A 84 -8.27 -2.98 -6.10
N VAL A 85 -8.35 -3.90 -5.16
CA VAL A 85 -7.19 -4.55 -4.54
C VAL A 85 -7.18 -6.03 -4.87
N ARG A 86 -5.98 -6.53 -5.17
CA ARG A 86 -5.65 -7.95 -5.23
C ARG A 86 -4.45 -8.20 -4.34
N THR A 87 -4.57 -9.12 -3.40
CA THR A 87 -3.45 -9.52 -2.55
C THR A 87 -3.22 -11.02 -2.69
N THR A 88 -1.95 -11.38 -2.80
CA THR A 88 -1.45 -12.75 -2.69
C THR A 88 -0.56 -12.81 -1.46
N SER A 89 -0.77 -13.78 -0.59
CA SER A 89 0.06 -13.93 0.60
C SER A 89 0.28 -15.39 0.97
N ILE A 90 1.42 -15.66 1.59
CA ILE A 90 1.75 -16.95 2.20
C ILE A 90 1.90 -16.71 3.69
N SER A 91 1.16 -17.46 4.49
CA SER A 91 1.24 -17.44 5.95
C SER A 91 1.71 -18.80 6.44
N ASN A 92 2.80 -18.80 7.21
CA ASN A 92 3.35 -19.98 7.88
C ASN A 92 3.09 -19.83 9.39
N SER A 93 2.28 -20.73 9.95
CA SER A 93 1.95 -20.75 11.38
C SER A 93 2.50 -21.99 12.12
N CYS A 94 3.49 -22.67 11.56
CA CYS A 94 4.08 -23.88 12.14
C CYS A 94 4.80 -23.69 13.47
N VAL A 95 5.08 -22.45 13.86
CA VAL A 95 5.56 -22.13 15.20
C VAL A 95 4.40 -21.48 15.96
N PRO A 96 3.85 -22.14 16.99
CA PRO A 96 2.74 -21.58 17.78
C PRO A 96 3.04 -20.17 18.28
N GLY A 97 2.14 -19.24 18.00
CA GLY A 97 2.26 -17.83 18.41
C GLY A 97 3.28 -16.99 17.64
N GLN A 98 3.87 -17.52 16.56
CA GLN A 98 4.83 -16.82 15.71
C GLN A 98 4.53 -17.06 14.23
N ALA A 99 3.35 -16.68 13.75
CA ALA A 99 3.10 -16.83 12.32
C ALA A 99 3.96 -15.82 11.52
N HIS A 100 4.50 -16.27 10.40
CA HIS A 100 5.26 -15.47 9.45
C HIS A 100 4.44 -15.27 8.18
N VAL A 101 4.37 -14.04 7.68
CA VAL A 101 3.56 -13.73 6.49
C VAL A 101 4.42 -13.01 5.46
N GLY A 102 4.40 -13.49 4.23
CA GLY A 102 4.86 -12.76 3.04
C GLY A 102 3.67 -12.26 2.24
N ILE A 103 3.72 -11.01 1.78
CA ILE A 103 2.63 -10.38 1.03
C ILE A 103 3.11 -9.75 -0.28
N ARG A 104 2.26 -9.82 -1.29
CA ARG A 104 2.30 -8.96 -2.47
C ARG A 104 0.89 -8.46 -2.77
N VAL A 105 0.74 -7.16 -2.91
CA VAL A 105 -0.51 -6.45 -3.16
C VAL A 105 -0.39 -5.70 -4.48
N LEU A 106 -1.45 -5.73 -5.27
CA LEU A 106 -1.65 -4.87 -6.43
C LEU A 106 -2.97 -4.11 -6.24
N ASP A 107 -2.86 -2.79 -6.15
CA ASP A 107 -4.00 -1.89 -6.15
C ASP A 107 -4.11 -1.22 -7.52
N THR A 108 -5.28 -1.27 -8.12
CA THR A 108 -5.53 -0.74 -9.47
C THR A 108 -6.59 0.35 -9.39
N PHE A 109 -6.26 1.51 -9.95
CA PHE A 109 -7.11 2.69 -9.97
C PHE A 109 -7.38 3.12 -11.40
N GLU A 110 -8.65 3.21 -11.78
CA GLU A 110 -9.06 3.88 -13.01
C GLU A 110 -8.90 5.41 -12.89
N SER A 111 -9.02 5.94 -11.67
CA SER A 111 -8.80 7.34 -11.34
C SER A 111 -8.33 7.48 -9.89
N VAL A 112 -7.16 8.08 -9.70
CA VAL A 112 -6.55 8.41 -8.42
C VAL A 112 -5.82 9.75 -8.54
N THR A 113 -5.85 10.53 -7.47
CA THR A 113 -5.06 11.76 -7.36
C THR A 113 -3.80 11.46 -6.56
N VAL A 114 -2.63 11.77 -7.12
CA VAL A 114 -1.33 11.63 -6.44
C VAL A 114 -0.60 12.96 -6.50
N ALA A 115 -0.25 13.51 -5.34
CA ALA A 115 0.42 14.81 -5.23
C ALA A 115 -0.28 15.93 -6.06
N GLY A 116 -1.62 15.91 -6.10
CA GLY A 116 -2.43 16.90 -6.80
C GLY A 116 -2.63 16.66 -8.31
N ARG A 117 -2.11 15.58 -8.88
CA ARG A 117 -2.32 15.18 -10.28
C ARG A 117 -3.24 13.97 -10.37
N THR A 118 -4.09 13.91 -11.40
CA THR A 118 -5.10 12.85 -11.50
C THR A 118 -4.94 12.01 -12.77
N GLY A 119 -5.05 10.70 -12.62
CA GLY A 119 -5.00 9.72 -13.70
C GLY A 119 -5.28 8.31 -13.19
N GLY A 120 -5.18 7.31 -14.05
CA GLY A 120 -5.15 5.91 -13.63
C GLY A 120 -3.78 5.53 -13.09
N ALA A 121 -3.70 4.54 -12.21
CA ALA A 121 -2.43 4.03 -11.70
C ALA A 121 -2.53 2.59 -11.19
N VAL A 122 -1.39 1.91 -11.17
CA VAL A 122 -1.22 0.62 -10.48
C VAL A 122 -0.18 0.78 -9.38
N VAL A 123 -0.55 0.43 -8.15
CA VAL A 123 0.31 0.49 -6.96
C VAL A 123 0.64 -0.92 -6.52
N GLU A 124 1.91 -1.19 -6.26
CA GLU A 124 2.40 -2.44 -5.70
C GLU A 124 2.85 -2.26 -4.26
N ILE A 125 2.53 -3.24 -3.42
CA ILE A 125 3.07 -3.33 -2.07
C ILE A 125 3.66 -4.73 -1.90
N ILE A 126 4.94 -4.81 -1.58
CA ILE A 126 5.60 -6.07 -1.24
C ILE A 126 6.10 -5.95 0.19
N GLY A 127 5.95 -7.01 0.97
CA GLY A 127 6.45 -7.00 2.33
C GLY A 127 6.43 -8.35 3.02
N SER A 128 6.99 -8.36 4.22
CA SER A 128 6.94 -9.50 5.13
C SER A 128 6.77 -9.04 6.58
N GLY A 129 6.17 -9.92 7.39
CA GLY A 129 5.83 -9.60 8.76
C GLY A 129 5.76 -10.81 9.66
N ARG A 130 5.62 -10.52 10.95
CA ARG A 130 5.38 -11.51 12.00
C ARG A 130 4.07 -11.22 12.71
N VAL A 131 3.42 -12.30 13.14
CA VAL A 131 2.15 -12.31 13.86
C VAL A 131 2.39 -12.77 15.29
N PRO A 132 2.84 -11.89 16.20
CA PRO A 132 2.77 -12.21 17.62
C PRO A 132 1.31 -12.31 18.08
N ALA A 133 1.10 -12.99 19.22
CA ALA A 133 -0.23 -13.17 19.83
C ALA A 133 -0.99 -11.84 20.10
N THR A 134 -0.29 -10.72 20.12
CA THR A 134 -0.84 -9.37 20.34
C THR A 134 -1.28 -8.64 19.07
N GLY A 135 -1.15 -9.25 17.88
CA GLY A 135 -1.50 -8.67 16.58
C GLY A 135 -0.34 -8.71 15.58
N ILE A 136 -0.63 -8.48 14.29
CA ILE A 136 0.38 -8.59 13.22
C ILE A 136 1.14 -7.28 13.03
N GLN A 137 2.45 -7.38 12.90
CA GLN A 137 3.35 -6.29 12.55
C GLN A 137 4.06 -6.62 11.23
N ILE A 138 3.80 -5.84 10.18
CA ILE A 138 4.58 -5.90 8.94
C ILE A 138 5.78 -4.98 9.14
N ASN A 139 6.95 -5.60 9.33
CA ASN A 139 8.16 -4.88 9.70
C ASN A 139 8.93 -4.38 8.48
N ASP A 140 8.78 -5.06 7.34
CA ASP A 140 9.43 -4.70 6.09
C ASP A 140 8.39 -4.64 4.98
N ASN A 141 8.18 -3.45 4.42
CA ASN A 141 7.46 -3.33 3.15
C ASN A 141 7.96 -2.16 2.32
N THR A 142 7.67 -2.24 1.04
CA THR A 142 7.88 -1.17 0.07
C THR A 142 6.59 -0.96 -0.70
N VAL A 143 6.19 0.30 -0.82
CA VAL A 143 5.11 0.74 -1.70
C VAL A 143 5.74 1.33 -2.95
N ARG A 144 5.22 1.00 -4.13
CA ARG A 144 5.67 1.55 -5.41
C ARG A 144 4.49 1.84 -6.33
N ILE A 145 4.56 2.89 -7.13
CA ILE A 145 3.66 3.06 -8.28
C ILE A 145 4.35 2.44 -9.51
N LEU A 146 3.74 1.40 -10.08
CA LEU A 146 4.31 0.65 -11.21
C LEU A 146 4.09 1.35 -12.54
N CYS A 147 2.93 2.00 -12.71
CA CYS A 147 2.56 2.73 -13.91
C CYS A 147 1.47 3.76 -13.60
N GLY A 148 1.32 4.75 -14.48
CA GLY A 148 0.27 5.77 -14.42
C GLY A 148 -0.18 6.24 -15.80
N THR A 149 -1.42 6.73 -15.90
CA THR A 149 -2.02 7.28 -17.14
C THR A 149 -2.43 8.75 -16.95
N GLY A 150 -2.83 9.43 -18.04
CA GLY A 150 -3.23 10.83 -17.97
C GLY A 150 -2.15 11.73 -17.36
N GLN A 151 -2.48 12.51 -16.32
CA GLN A 151 -1.51 13.40 -15.67
C GLN A 151 -0.48 12.66 -14.80
N LEU A 152 -0.69 11.36 -14.56
CA LEU A 152 0.22 10.48 -13.83
C LEU A 152 1.18 9.74 -14.77
N LYS A 153 1.14 10.00 -16.08
CA LYS A 153 2.08 9.36 -17.01
C LYS A 153 3.53 9.70 -16.63
N GLY A 154 4.36 8.66 -16.50
CA GLY A 154 5.74 8.79 -16.06
C GLY A 154 5.93 9.11 -14.57
N ILE A 155 4.90 8.88 -13.74
CA ILE A 155 5.03 8.94 -12.28
C ILE A 155 5.96 7.83 -11.78
N HIS A 156 6.82 8.18 -10.84
CA HIS A 156 7.52 7.23 -9.98
C HIS A 156 7.20 7.57 -8.54
N ALA A 157 6.96 6.56 -7.71
CA ALA A 157 6.83 6.80 -6.29
C ALA A 157 7.30 5.58 -5.52
N GLU A 158 7.97 5.83 -4.40
CA GLU A 158 8.44 4.81 -3.48
C GLU A 158 8.12 5.23 -2.05
N GLY A 159 7.90 4.26 -1.18
CA GLY A 159 7.51 4.57 0.17
C GLY A 159 7.39 3.37 1.07
N THR A 160 6.91 3.64 2.28
CA THR A 160 6.63 2.63 3.29
C THR A 160 5.18 2.74 3.75
N LEU A 161 4.66 1.62 4.23
CA LEU A 161 3.33 1.50 4.76
C LEU A 161 3.43 0.86 6.13
N THR A 162 2.75 1.38 7.14
CA THR A 162 2.62 0.63 8.39
C THR A 162 1.31 -0.14 8.36
N ALA A 163 1.40 -1.46 8.50
CA ALA A 163 0.25 -2.34 8.48
C ALA A 163 -0.01 -2.94 9.86
N SER A 164 -1.28 -3.01 10.23
CA SER A 164 -1.76 -3.79 11.37
C SER A 164 -2.83 -4.75 10.87
N ILE A 165 -2.69 -6.06 11.09
CA ILE A 165 -3.80 -6.97 10.79
C ILE A 165 -4.67 -7.08 12.02
N ARG A 166 -5.97 -6.82 11.86
CA ARG A 166 -6.98 -7.12 12.87
C ARG A 166 -7.60 -8.48 12.51
N ALA A 167 -7.59 -9.41 13.44
CA ALA A 167 -8.39 -10.62 13.29
C ALA A 167 -9.87 -10.24 13.48
N GLU A 168 -10.71 -10.44 12.47
CA GLU A 168 -12.17 -10.35 12.65
C GLU A 168 -12.70 -11.61 13.36
N ALA A 169 -12.06 -12.75 13.09
CA ALA A 169 -12.32 -14.05 13.71
C ALA A 169 -11.02 -14.87 13.79
N PRO A 170 -10.95 -15.94 14.61
CA PRO A 170 -9.82 -16.86 14.63
C PRO A 170 -9.51 -17.38 13.21
N GLY A 171 -8.28 -17.19 12.74
CA GLY A 171 -7.84 -17.68 11.42
C GLY A 171 -8.20 -16.81 10.20
N VAL A 172 -8.93 -15.69 10.38
CA VAL A 172 -9.29 -14.78 9.28
C VAL A 172 -8.56 -13.44 9.45
N PRO A 173 -7.36 -13.27 8.87
CA PRO A 173 -6.63 -12.02 8.93
C PRO A 173 -7.25 -10.96 8.02
N ARG A 174 -7.80 -9.86 8.60
CA ARG A 174 -8.12 -8.64 7.83
C ARG A 174 -6.99 -7.64 7.96
N ILE A 175 -6.35 -7.31 6.84
CA ILE A 175 -5.21 -6.38 6.83
C ILE A 175 -5.71 -4.93 6.84
N ASP A 176 -5.70 -4.30 8.01
CA ASP A 176 -5.97 -2.87 8.20
C ASP A 176 -4.66 -2.08 8.04
N TYR A 177 -4.40 -1.58 6.85
CA TYR A 177 -3.31 -0.63 6.64
C TYR A 177 -3.74 0.73 7.19
N ARG A 178 -2.83 1.49 7.82
CA ARG A 178 -3.20 2.77 8.45
C ARG A 178 -2.33 3.93 7.96
N PRO A 179 -1.08 4.16 8.39
CA PRO A 179 -0.26 5.25 7.83
C PRO A 179 0.62 4.79 6.66
N MET A 180 0.66 5.59 5.59
CA MET A 180 1.67 5.49 4.52
C MET A 180 2.56 6.74 4.52
N GLN A 181 3.79 6.57 4.05
CA GLN A 181 4.72 7.64 3.71
C GLN A 181 5.23 7.39 2.30
N LEU A 182 5.16 8.39 1.43
CA LEU A 182 5.46 8.26 0.01
C LEU A 182 6.33 9.42 -0.47
N TRP A 183 7.38 9.10 -1.21
CA TRP A 183 8.15 10.01 -2.05
C TRP A 183 7.67 9.83 -3.49
N VAL A 184 7.23 10.91 -4.12
CA VAL A 184 6.66 10.93 -5.47
C VAL A 184 7.53 11.81 -6.36
N HIS A 185 7.87 11.31 -7.53
CA HIS A 185 8.70 11.95 -8.53
C HIS A 185 7.96 11.98 -9.87
N PHE A 186 7.99 13.12 -10.55
CA PHE A 186 7.54 13.26 -11.94
C PHE A 186 8.68 13.74 -12.82
N GLY A 187 8.71 13.29 -14.08
CA GLY A 187 9.61 13.83 -15.10
C GLY A 187 10.89 13.04 -15.35
N HIS A 188 11.08 11.90 -14.68
CA HIS A 188 12.09 10.93 -15.12
C HIS A 188 11.60 10.20 -16.38
N ARG A 189 12.48 10.06 -17.38
CA ARG A 189 12.29 9.07 -18.45
C ARG A 189 12.50 7.70 -17.83
N HIS A 190 11.46 7.15 -17.22
CA HIS A 190 11.59 5.82 -16.65
C HIS A 190 11.62 4.79 -17.78
N ASP A 191 12.59 3.88 -17.71
CA ASP A 191 12.66 2.71 -18.55
C ASP A 191 11.42 1.83 -18.30
N VAL A 192 10.54 1.87 -19.29
CA VAL A 192 9.72 0.79 -19.87
C VAL A 192 9.84 -0.55 -19.15
N GLY A 193 8.77 -0.98 -18.50
CA GLY A 193 8.67 -2.35 -17.98
C GLY A 193 7.28 -2.74 -17.51
N PHE A 194 6.50 -1.79 -17.00
CA PHE A 194 5.19 -2.05 -16.41
C PHE A 194 4.03 -1.27 -17.07
N ASP A 195 4.29 -0.54 -18.15
CA ASP A 195 3.24 0.21 -18.88
C ASP A 195 2.10 -0.69 -19.34
N PHE A 196 2.39 -1.97 -19.59
CA PHE A 196 1.39 -2.98 -19.91
C PHE A 196 0.32 -3.16 -18.82
N LEU A 197 0.65 -2.88 -17.54
CA LEU A 197 -0.30 -2.96 -16.44
C LEU A 197 -1.33 -1.81 -16.46
N CYS A 198 -1.04 -0.73 -17.18
CA CYS A 198 -1.90 0.43 -17.32
C CYS A 198 -2.60 0.51 -18.70
N GLN A 199 -2.41 -0.48 -19.57
CA GLN A 199 -3.00 -0.49 -20.92
C GLN A 199 -4.53 -0.40 -20.90
N ASP A 200 -5.15 -1.08 -19.94
CA ASP A 200 -6.61 -1.11 -19.81
C ASP A 200 -7.16 0.09 -19.00
N LEU A 201 -6.31 1.01 -18.55
CA LEU A 201 -6.74 2.16 -17.74
C LEU A 201 -7.10 3.37 -18.61
N PRO A 202 -8.09 4.19 -18.19
CA PRO A 202 -8.46 5.40 -18.92
C PRO A 202 -7.26 6.35 -19.14
N GLY A 203 -7.18 6.94 -20.33
CA GLY A 203 -6.13 7.92 -20.66
C GLY A 203 -4.74 7.31 -20.91
N HIS A 204 -4.65 6.01 -21.22
CA HIS A 204 -3.42 5.36 -21.66
C HIS A 204 -2.95 5.89 -23.04
N ASP A 205 -3.88 5.99 -24.00
CA ASP A 205 -3.61 6.34 -25.40
C ASP A 205 -3.60 7.86 -25.68
N SER A 206 -3.77 8.72 -24.67
CA SER A 206 -3.98 10.16 -24.86
C SER A 206 -2.68 10.94 -25.12
N ASP A 207 -1.91 10.52 -26.12
CA ASP A 207 -0.70 11.18 -26.64
C ASP A 207 -0.93 11.90 -27.99
N ASP A 208 -2.19 12.19 -28.35
CA ASP A 208 -2.51 13.13 -29.45
C ASP A 208 -2.89 14.52 -28.91
#